data_AF-A0A8S9YPB6-F1
#
_entry.id   AF-A0A8S9YPB6-F1
#
_cell.length_a   1.000
_cell.length_b   1.000
_cell.length_c   1.000
_cell.angle_alpha   90.00
_cell.angle_beta   90.00
_cell.angle_gamma   90.00
#
_symmetry.space_group_name_H-M   'P 1'
#
loop_
_entity.id
_entity.type
_entity.pdbx_description
1 polymer ?
#
loop_
_entity_poly.entity_id
_entity_poly.type
_entity_poly.pdbx_seq_one_letter_code
_entity_poly.pdbx_strand_id
1 'polypeptide(L)'
;PSSDTFLDLQASTQHFELFSFTVAGFTYAKVNFMASQPYRRTDFIYTPNYCEENVYLLLQKLQADNLSGEFHVVFVSNSSSSVALFAQAKGNPKSDHMIVWSSALQDYHVFLIHTASGSHWVFDFDTILDFPVSFSVYRKYGLRENALLPDEFRR
;
A
#
# COMPACT_ATOMS: atom_id res chain seq x y z
N PRO A 1 -52.72 -31.53 12.68
CA PRO A 1 -52.35 -31.01 14.02
C PRO A 1 -50.99 -30.32 13.94
N SER A 2 -51.01 -29.04 13.58
CA SER A 2 -50.84 -27.90 14.52
C SER A 2 -49.35 -27.69 14.83
N SER A 3 -48.66 -26.88 14.02
CA SER A 3 -48.50 -25.42 14.20
C SER A 3 -47.48 -25.12 15.29
N ASP A 4 -46.32 -24.61 14.90
CA ASP A 4 -45.83 -23.32 15.41
C ASP A 4 -44.66 -22.83 14.56
N THR A 5 -44.95 -21.74 13.86
CA THR A 5 -44.03 -20.78 13.26
C THR A 5 -43.43 -19.91 14.36
N PHE A 6 -42.12 -19.67 14.39
CA PHE A 6 -41.57 -18.41 14.89
C PHE A 6 -40.18 -18.10 14.28
N LEU A 7 -40.23 -17.19 13.31
CA LEU A 7 -39.32 -16.07 13.02
C LEU A 7 -37.81 -16.28 12.81
N ASP A 8 -37.42 -15.92 11.58
CA ASP A 8 -36.13 -15.42 11.10
C ASP A 8 -35.39 -14.50 12.10
N LEU A 9 -34.09 -14.72 12.21
CA LEU A 9 -33.12 -13.63 12.23
C LEU A 9 -31.92 -14.00 11.36
N GLN A 10 -31.80 -13.33 10.22
CA GLN A 10 -30.63 -13.33 9.35
C GLN A 10 -29.41 -12.75 10.09
N ALA A 11 -28.24 -13.37 9.93
CA ALA A 11 -26.98 -12.67 9.60
C ALA A 11 -25.82 -13.65 9.37
N SER A 12 -25.23 -13.53 8.17
CA SER A 12 -23.79 -13.59 7.92
C SER A 12 -23.06 -14.95 7.98
N THR A 13 -23.01 -15.56 6.79
CA THR A 13 -22.07 -16.55 6.27
C THR A 13 -20.63 -16.54 6.80
N GLN A 14 -20.20 -17.76 7.13
CA GLN A 14 -18.98 -18.46 6.71
C GLN A 14 -17.65 -18.18 7.42
N HIS A 15 -17.42 -19.07 8.39
CA HIS A 15 -16.14 -19.75 8.61
C HIS A 15 -15.42 -20.09 7.29
N PHE A 16 -14.17 -19.66 7.15
CA PHE A 16 -13.26 -20.21 6.14
C PHE A 16 -12.52 -21.40 6.73
N GLU A 17 -13.01 -22.61 6.45
CA GLU A 17 -12.21 -23.82 6.53
C GLU A 17 -11.31 -23.90 5.30
N LEU A 18 -10.00 -23.99 5.51
CA LEU A 18 -9.04 -24.28 4.44
C LEU A 18 -9.05 -25.78 4.18
N PHE A 19 -9.74 -26.21 3.12
CA PHE A 19 -9.60 -27.54 2.55
C PHE A 19 -8.20 -27.71 1.95
N SER A 20 -7.48 -28.75 2.39
CA SER A 20 -6.29 -29.25 1.70
C SER A 20 -6.73 -30.29 0.66
N PHE A 21 -6.32 -30.14 -0.59
CA PHE A 21 -6.35 -31.21 -1.57
C PHE A 21 -4.95 -31.44 -2.14
N THR A 22 -4.54 -32.71 -2.14
CA THR A 22 -3.33 -33.21 -2.77
C THR A 22 -3.64 -33.53 -4.24
N VAL A 23 -2.89 -32.95 -5.17
CA VAL A 23 -2.79 -33.42 -6.56
C VAL A 23 -1.31 -33.54 -6.93
N ALA A 24 -0.91 -34.79 -7.18
CA ALA A 24 0.27 -35.26 -7.91
C ALA A 24 1.60 -34.50 -7.77
N GLY A 25 2.51 -35.07 -6.95
CA GLY A 25 3.91 -35.26 -7.40
C GLY A 25 4.92 -34.14 -7.17
N PHE A 26 4.59 -33.03 -6.52
CA PHE A 26 5.58 -32.00 -6.15
C PHE A 26 5.59 -31.73 -4.65
N THR A 27 6.75 -31.94 -4.03
CA THR A 27 7.03 -31.49 -2.68
C THR A 27 7.22 -29.98 -2.73
N TYR A 28 6.18 -29.19 -2.45
CA TYR A 28 6.37 -27.77 -2.17
C TYR A 28 6.68 -27.60 -0.69
N ALA A 29 7.89 -27.15 -0.40
CA ALA A 29 8.18 -26.56 0.90
C ALA A 29 7.26 -25.35 1.04
N LYS A 30 6.45 -25.31 2.10
CA LYS A 30 5.78 -24.11 2.56
C LYS A 30 6.87 -23.15 3.04
N VAL A 31 7.48 -22.44 2.10
CA VAL A 31 8.34 -21.31 2.44
C VAL A 31 7.38 -20.25 2.95
N ASN A 32 7.44 -19.98 4.26
CA ASN A 32 6.89 -18.76 4.81
C ASN A 32 7.60 -17.60 4.10
N PHE A 33 7.03 -17.14 2.97
CA PHE A 33 7.52 -15.96 2.27
C PHE A 33 6.99 -14.72 3.00
N MET A 34 7.41 -14.55 4.25
CA MET A 34 7.67 -13.21 4.79
C MET A 34 9.12 -12.85 4.45
N ALA A 35 9.54 -13.09 3.21
CA ALA A 35 10.71 -12.39 2.73
C ALA A 35 10.24 -10.94 2.57
N SER A 36 10.68 -10.08 3.49
CA SER A 36 10.90 -8.69 3.13
C SER A 36 11.55 -8.72 1.75
N GLN A 37 10.87 -8.19 0.74
CA GLN A 37 11.48 -7.99 -0.58
C GLN A 37 12.87 -7.37 -0.34
N PRO A 38 13.96 -7.90 -0.95
CA PRO A 38 15.33 -7.58 -0.55
C PRO A 38 15.78 -6.14 -0.90
N TYR A 39 14.83 -5.30 -1.31
CA TYR A 39 15.06 -3.95 -1.79
C TYR A 39 15.18 -2.98 -0.63
N ARG A 40 16.29 -2.26 -0.56
CA ARG A 40 16.48 -1.12 0.34
C ARG A 40 16.35 0.17 -0.47
N ARG A 41 15.93 1.27 0.17
CA ARG A 41 15.88 2.59 -0.48
C ARG A 41 17.21 2.96 -1.16
N THR A 42 18.33 2.61 -0.53
CA THR A 42 19.70 2.89 -1.02
C THR A 42 20.09 2.13 -2.28
N ASP A 43 19.30 1.15 -2.70
CA ASP A 43 19.56 0.38 -3.93
C ASP A 43 19.04 1.09 -5.18
N PHE A 44 18.37 2.25 -5.02
CA PHE A 44 17.76 3.03 -6.10
C PHE A 44 18.24 4.48 -6.09
N ILE A 45 18.12 5.11 -7.25
CA ILE A 45 18.33 6.55 -7.39
C ILE A 45 17.15 7.27 -6.75
N TYR A 46 17.46 8.28 -5.93
CA TYR A 46 16.48 9.13 -5.29
C TYR A 46 16.90 10.59 -5.38
N THR A 47 16.03 11.39 -5.98
CA THR A 47 16.12 12.85 -6.04
C THR A 47 14.94 13.44 -5.27
N PRO A 48 15.17 14.16 -4.16
CA PRO A 48 14.09 14.77 -3.41
C PRO A 48 13.28 15.72 -4.30
N ASN A 49 11.95 15.68 -4.17
CA ASN A 49 11.00 16.50 -4.91
C ASN A 49 10.74 16.10 -6.38
N TYR A 50 11.24 14.94 -6.81
CA TYR A 50 11.00 14.37 -8.14
C TYR A 50 10.44 12.94 -8.00
N CYS A 51 9.35 12.81 -7.24
CA CYS A 51 8.76 11.51 -6.87
C CYS A 51 8.35 10.68 -8.10
N GLU A 52 7.87 11.34 -9.15
CA GLU A 52 7.55 10.76 -10.46
C GLU A 52 8.78 10.17 -11.16
N GLU A 53 9.92 10.87 -11.14
CA GLU A 53 11.18 10.37 -11.73
C GLU A 53 11.76 9.22 -10.90
N ASN A 54 11.68 9.34 -9.57
CA ASN A 54 12.12 8.28 -8.66
C ASN A 54 11.34 6.97 -8.89
N VAL A 55 10.01 7.06 -9.05
CA VAL A 55 9.17 5.89 -9.34
C VAL A 55 9.43 5.36 -10.76
N TYR A 56 9.68 6.23 -11.74
CA TYR A 56 10.06 5.81 -13.09
C TYR A 56 11.39 5.02 -13.10
N LEU A 57 12.43 5.50 -12.41
CA LEU A 57 13.72 4.82 -12.29
C LEU A 57 13.62 3.53 -11.47
N LEU A 58 12.81 3.52 -10.41
CA LEU A 58 12.48 2.32 -9.64
C LEU A 58 11.89 1.23 -10.55
N LEU A 59 10.87 1.57 -11.34
CA LEU A 59 10.23 0.62 -12.26
C LEU A 59 11.21 0.01 -13.26
N GLN A 60 12.06 0.84 -13.87
CA GLN A 60 13.09 0.34 -14.79
C GLN A 60 14.01 -0.67 -14.10
N LYS A 61 14.42 -0.41 -12.85
CA LYS A 61 15.27 -1.33 -12.09
C LYS A 61 14.55 -2.63 -11.75
N LEU A 62 13.30 -2.57 -11.28
CA LEU A 62 12.51 -3.77 -10.94
C LEU A 62 12.23 -4.63 -12.18
N GLN A 63 12.00 -4.00 -13.33
CA GLN A 63 11.85 -4.70 -14.61
C GLN A 63 13.16 -5.36 -15.04
N ALA A 64 14.31 -4.68 -14.91
CA ALA A 64 15.62 -5.25 -15.20
C ALA A 64 15.96 -6.44 -14.29
N ASP A 65 15.47 -6.43 -13.05
CA ASP A 65 15.60 -7.54 -12.09
C ASP A 65 14.62 -8.70 -12.37
N ASN A 66 13.79 -8.59 -13.41
CA ASN A 66 12.73 -9.55 -13.76
C ASN A 66 11.77 -9.84 -12.60
N LEU A 67 11.47 -8.82 -11.78
CA LEU A 67 10.50 -8.97 -10.71
C LEU A 67 9.10 -9.20 -11.29
N SER A 68 8.58 -10.41 -11.10
CA SER A 68 7.24 -10.79 -11.54
C SER A 68 6.14 -10.07 -10.75
N GLY A 69 4.96 -9.92 -11.36
CA GLY A 69 3.78 -9.29 -10.76
C GLY A 69 3.30 -8.07 -11.53
N GLU A 70 2.29 -7.41 -10.99
CA GLU A 70 1.71 -6.20 -11.54
C GLU A 70 2.22 -4.97 -10.81
N PHE A 71 2.40 -3.88 -11.56
CA PHE A 71 2.91 -2.62 -11.03
C PHE A 71 1.91 -1.50 -11.32
N HIS A 72 1.58 -0.69 -10.31
CA HIS A 72 0.70 0.45 -10.44
C HIS A 72 1.40 1.71 -9.91
N VAL A 73 1.59 2.69 -10.79
CA VAL A 73 2.05 4.03 -10.40
C VAL A 73 0.84 4.80 -9.87
N VAL A 74 0.93 5.26 -8.63
CA VAL A 74 -0.17 5.96 -7.96
C VAL A 74 0.21 7.42 -7.80
N PHE A 75 -0.55 8.30 -8.47
CA PHE A 75 -0.52 9.73 -8.22
C PHE A 75 -1.57 10.07 -7.17
N VAL A 76 -1.15 10.77 -6.12
CA VAL A 76 -2.02 11.27 -5.07
C VAL A 76 -2.07 12.78 -5.15
N SER A 77 -3.24 13.31 -5.51
CA SER A 77 -3.53 14.75 -5.56
C SER A 77 -5.04 14.96 -5.33
N ASN A 78 -5.48 16.21 -5.29
CA ASN A 78 -6.88 16.59 -5.18
C ASN A 78 -7.15 17.89 -5.96
N SER A 79 -8.41 18.30 -6.06
CA SER A 79 -8.80 19.53 -6.78
C SER A 79 -8.21 20.82 -6.19
N SER A 80 -7.82 20.76 -4.92
CA SER A 80 -7.24 21.88 -4.19
C SER A 80 -5.70 21.90 -4.25
N SER A 81 -5.08 20.98 -5.00
CA SER A 81 -3.62 20.84 -5.09
C SER A 81 -2.95 20.84 -3.70
N SER A 82 -3.61 20.23 -2.72
CA SER A 82 -3.23 20.25 -1.30
C SER A 82 -3.61 18.94 -0.62
N VAL A 83 -2.81 17.89 -0.76
CA VAL A 83 -3.10 16.58 -0.15
C VAL A 83 -2.28 16.36 1.12
N ALA A 84 -2.92 15.83 2.17
CA ALA A 84 -2.21 15.42 3.37
C ALA A 84 -1.73 13.97 3.27
N LEU A 85 -0.48 13.73 3.68
CA LEU A 85 0.11 12.40 3.88
C LEU A 85 0.78 12.34 5.24
N PHE A 86 0.76 11.16 5.86
CA PHE A 86 1.38 10.89 7.16
C PHE A 86 2.59 9.98 6.99
N ALA A 87 3.36 9.82 8.07
CA ALA A 87 4.56 9.00 8.05
C ALA A 87 5.52 9.40 6.91
N GLN A 88 5.68 10.70 6.63
CA GLN A 88 6.58 11.22 5.60
C GLN A 88 7.85 11.79 6.25
N ALA A 89 9.03 11.54 5.67
CA ALA A 89 10.32 11.91 6.25
C ALA A 89 10.46 13.42 6.50
N LYS A 90 9.86 14.24 5.63
CA LYS A 90 9.80 15.71 5.76
C LYS A 90 8.62 16.21 6.62
N GLY A 91 7.75 15.31 7.06
CA GLY A 91 6.57 15.65 7.85
C GLY A 91 6.91 16.00 9.31
N ASN A 92 6.01 16.72 9.96
CA ASN A 92 6.20 17.17 11.35
C ASN A 92 6.18 15.98 12.34
N PRO A 93 7.28 15.69 13.06
CA PRO A 93 7.32 14.55 13.99
C PRO A 93 6.31 14.63 15.14
N LYS A 94 5.86 15.84 15.51
CA LYS A 94 4.83 16.04 16.56
C LYS A 94 3.41 15.78 16.06
N SER A 95 3.24 15.58 14.76
CA SER A 95 1.96 15.36 14.10
C SER A 95 2.02 14.09 13.25
N ASP A 96 2.59 13.01 13.81
CA ASP A 96 2.74 11.72 13.14
C ASP A 96 3.43 11.80 11.77
N HIS A 97 4.41 12.70 11.66
CA HIS A 97 5.11 12.97 10.41
C HIS A 97 4.16 13.35 9.26
N MET A 98 3.12 14.11 9.58
CA MET A 98 2.20 14.68 8.58
C MET A 98 2.89 15.76 7.75
N ILE A 99 2.64 15.72 6.44
CA ILE A 99 2.96 16.77 5.47
C ILE A 99 1.71 17.09 4.66
N VAL A 100 1.56 18.36 4.29
CA VAL A 100 0.58 18.80 3.28
C VAL A 100 1.37 19.19 2.04
N TRP A 101 1.13 18.47 0.94
CA TRP A 101 1.72 18.75 -0.35
C TRP A 101 0.90 19.86 -1.02
N SER A 102 1.26 21.13 -0.76
CA SER A 102 0.54 22.30 -1.29
C SER A 102 1.44 23.32 -2.00
N SER A 103 1.00 23.74 -3.19
CA SER A 103 1.21 24.98 -3.99
C SER A 103 2.54 25.79 -3.99
N ALA A 104 3.59 25.45 -3.25
CA ALA A 104 4.87 26.16 -3.40
C ALA A 104 5.92 25.35 -4.15
N LEU A 105 5.93 24.02 -4.01
CA LEU A 105 6.95 23.17 -4.64
C LEU A 105 6.49 21.77 -5.09
N GLN A 106 5.38 21.23 -4.59
CA GLN A 106 4.75 19.97 -5.04
C GLN A 106 3.30 19.90 -4.54
N ASP A 107 2.36 19.69 -5.44
CA ASP A 107 0.91 19.58 -5.19
C ASP A 107 0.36 18.15 -5.35
N TYR A 108 1.26 17.19 -5.55
CA TYR A 108 0.96 15.77 -5.62
C TYR A 108 2.11 14.96 -5.03
N HIS A 109 1.85 13.68 -4.77
CA HIS A 109 2.86 12.69 -4.41
C HIS A 109 2.72 11.46 -5.30
N VAL A 110 3.83 10.77 -5.58
CA VAL A 110 3.84 9.55 -6.40
C VAL A 110 4.54 8.43 -5.65
N PHE A 111 3.90 7.27 -5.64
CA PHE A 111 4.50 6.02 -5.15
C PHE A 111 4.10 4.84 -6.02
N LEU A 112 4.77 3.71 -5.84
CA LEU A 112 4.50 2.49 -6.60
C LEU A 112 3.79 1.44 -5.73
N ILE A 113 2.77 0.79 -6.28
CA ILE A 113 2.21 -0.45 -5.73
C ILE A 113 2.67 -1.63 -6.59
N HIS A 114 3.26 -2.64 -5.97
CA HIS A 114 3.57 -3.93 -6.57
C HIS A 114 2.62 -5.01 -6.03
N THR A 115 1.92 -5.69 -6.93
CA THR A 115 1.00 -6.79 -6.61
C THR A 115 1.58 -8.10 -7.12
N ALA A 116 1.82 -9.05 -6.21
CA ALA A 116 2.32 -10.38 -6.56
C ALA A 116 1.75 -11.44 -5.62
N SER A 117 1.26 -12.55 -6.18
CA SER A 117 0.76 -13.71 -5.41
C SER A 117 -0.25 -13.34 -4.31
N GLY A 118 -1.16 -12.41 -4.60
CA GLY A 118 -2.17 -11.92 -3.65
C GLY A 118 -1.66 -10.98 -2.55
N SER A 119 -0.39 -10.56 -2.61
CA SER A 119 0.20 -9.57 -1.71
C SER A 119 0.43 -8.24 -2.42
N HIS A 120 0.31 -7.14 -1.67
CA HIS A 120 0.46 -5.78 -2.19
C HIS A 120 1.52 -5.02 -1.37
N TRP A 121 2.49 -4.44 -2.07
CA TRP A 121 3.64 -3.75 -1.51
C TRP A 121 3.71 -2.32 -2.03
N VAL A 122 4.03 -1.37 -1.15
CA VAL A 122 4.21 0.04 -1.48
C VAL A 122 5.69 0.38 -1.44
N PHE A 123 6.18 0.96 -2.52
CA PHE A 123 7.47 1.60 -2.61
C PHE A 123 7.25 3.10 -2.63
N ASP A 124 7.45 3.73 -1.47
CA ASP A 124 7.45 5.18 -1.31
C ASP A 124 8.81 5.60 -0.74
N PHE A 125 9.54 6.41 -1.51
CA PHE A 125 10.85 6.90 -1.08
C PHE A 125 10.74 7.90 0.07
N ASP A 126 9.65 8.65 0.14
CA ASP A 126 9.49 9.76 1.08
C ASP A 126 8.85 9.33 2.40
N THR A 127 8.36 8.09 2.54
CA THR A 127 7.83 7.59 3.82
C THR A 127 8.93 7.21 4.82
N ILE A 128 8.65 7.35 6.11
CA ILE A 128 9.46 6.79 7.22
C ILE A 128 9.13 5.32 7.53
N LEU A 129 8.10 4.75 6.89
CA LEU A 129 7.76 3.34 7.02
C LEU A 129 8.84 2.47 6.34
N ASP A 130 8.71 1.15 6.46
CA ASP A 130 9.57 0.21 5.76
C ASP A 130 9.54 0.42 4.24
N PHE A 131 10.55 -0.10 3.56
CA PHE A 131 10.66 -0.03 2.11
C PHE A 131 11.09 -1.39 1.54
N PRO A 132 10.26 -2.03 0.71
CA PRO A 132 8.84 -1.74 0.58
C PRO A 132 8.06 -2.06 1.86
N VAL A 133 6.88 -1.47 2.01
CA VAL A 133 5.96 -1.75 3.13
C VAL A 133 4.68 -2.38 2.61
N SER A 134 4.03 -3.26 3.37
CA SER A 134 2.73 -3.82 2.96
C SER A 134 1.68 -2.70 2.76
N PHE A 135 0.82 -2.85 1.76
CA PHE A 135 -0.23 -1.85 1.48
C PHE A 135 -1.16 -1.63 2.66
N SER A 136 -1.46 -2.67 3.45
CA SER A 136 -2.29 -2.56 4.65
C SER A 136 -1.67 -1.63 5.70
N VAL A 137 -0.36 -1.73 5.93
CA VAL A 137 0.39 -0.85 6.84
C VAL A 137 0.47 0.57 6.26
N TYR A 138 0.77 0.72 4.97
CA TYR A 138 0.83 2.03 4.32
C TYR A 138 -0.53 2.75 4.34
N ARG A 139 -1.62 2.04 4.07
CA ARG A 139 -2.99 2.57 4.17
C ARG A 139 -3.30 3.03 5.59
N LYS A 140 -2.92 2.25 6.60
CA LYS A 140 -3.22 2.54 8.00
C LYS A 140 -2.44 3.75 8.54
N TYR A 141 -1.15 3.86 8.22
CA TYR A 141 -0.26 4.85 8.84
C TYR A 141 0.15 6.00 7.93
N GLY A 142 0.34 5.75 6.63
CA GLY A 142 0.78 6.74 5.66
C GLY A 142 -0.38 7.47 4.99
N LEU A 143 -1.37 6.74 4.47
CA LEU A 143 -2.58 7.36 3.93
C LEU A 143 -3.49 7.81 5.07
N ARG A 144 -3.93 6.90 5.94
CA ARG A 144 -5.07 7.11 6.87
C ARG A 144 -6.39 7.40 6.15
N GLU A 145 -7.48 7.37 6.91
CA GLU A 145 -8.82 7.60 6.38
C GLU A 145 -9.08 9.09 6.11
N ASN A 146 -9.67 9.43 4.96
CA ASN A 146 -10.04 10.81 4.61
C ASN A 146 -11.02 11.44 5.60
N ALA A 147 -11.81 10.64 6.32
CA ALA A 147 -12.73 11.12 7.36
C ALA A 147 -12.01 11.80 8.54
N LEU A 148 -10.70 11.53 8.71
CA LEU A 148 -9.86 12.16 9.73
C LEU A 148 -9.22 13.47 9.25
N LEU A 149 -9.38 13.82 7.97
CA LEU A 149 -8.78 14.99 7.34
C LEU A 149 -9.82 16.09 7.09
N PRO A 150 -9.43 17.38 7.25
CA PRO A 150 -10.16 18.50 6.67
C PRO A 150 -10.41 18.28 5.18
N ASP A 151 -11.56 18.74 4.69
CA ASP A 151 -12.04 18.51 3.32
C ASP A 151 -11.02 18.92 2.26
N GLU A 152 -10.34 20.04 2.48
CA GLU A 152 -9.32 20.59 1.61
C GLU A 152 -8.09 19.69 1.45
N PHE A 153 -7.82 18.81 2.42
CA PHE A 153 -6.64 17.94 2.47
C PHE A 153 -6.90 16.48 2.10
N ARG A 154 -8.16 16.13 1.81
CA ARG A 154 -8.57 14.78 1.41
C ARG A 154 -8.01 14.42 0.03
N ARG A 155 -7.85 13.13 -0.21
CA ARG A 155 -7.31 12.56 -1.47
C ARG A 155 -8.36 11.75 -2.19
#